data_AF-A0A7M3YY57-F1
#
_entry.id   AF-A0A7M3YY57-F1
#
_cell.length_a   1.000
_cell.length_b   1.000
_cell.length_c   1.000
_cell.angle_alpha   90.00
_cell.angle_beta   90.00
_cell.angle_gamma   90.00
#
_symmetry.space_group_name_H-M   'P 1'
#
loop_
_entity.id
_entity.type
_entity.pdbx_description
1 polymer ?
#
loop_
_entity_poly.entity_id
_entity_poly.type
_entity_poly.pdbx_seq_one_letter_code
_entity_poly.pdbx_strand_id
1 'polypeptide(L)'
;YTRVDGEFHAFSAKSVVLATGGITRCWSVCSGSWEYTGDGHALALWAGAELRDMEFVQFHPTGMVWPPSVRGILVTEGVRGEGGRLTNSDGSRFMFDYVPEMFAGDHADTIEEADQWVEEVVSGKLATVRRPPELLTRDVVAKAINEEVKAGRGSPHGGAFLDISHRGEEAIMKKLPSMHHQFKELAGVDISKEPMEVGPTAHYVMGGVIVDAESQETTVPGLFACGEVASGLHGANRLGGNSLSDLIVFGKRAGEYAAKRAKDLAQPSIDDAQVDLAITDMLAPLERDGGENPGRIYDEMRDMMQAKVGIIRTKNELEEAL
;
A
#
# COMPACT_ATOMS: atom_id res chain seq x y z
N TYR A 1 -7.80 20.80 14.96
CA TYR A 1 -7.49 20.81 16.39
C TYR A 1 -6.05 20.34 16.61
N THR A 2 -5.42 20.70 17.70
CA THR A 2 -4.13 20.15 18.16
C THR A 2 -4.36 18.90 19.01
N ARG A 3 -3.62 17.81 18.73
CA ARG A 3 -3.81 16.53 19.44
C ARG A 3 -3.48 16.59 20.94
N VAL A 4 -2.68 17.56 21.38
CA VAL A 4 -2.15 17.63 22.76
C VAL A 4 -3.18 18.25 23.72
N ASP A 5 -3.85 19.31 23.30
CA ASP A 5 -4.72 20.15 24.15
C ASP A 5 -6.10 20.40 23.54
N GLY A 6 -6.36 19.98 22.30
CA GLY A 6 -7.66 20.07 21.65
C GLY A 6 -7.98 21.45 21.07
N GLU A 7 -7.04 22.38 21.03
CA GLU A 7 -7.27 23.74 20.52
C GLU A 7 -7.65 23.71 19.02
N PHE A 8 -8.73 24.40 18.66
CA PHE A 8 -9.16 24.53 17.27
C PHE A 8 -8.40 25.64 16.56
N HIS A 9 -8.01 25.39 15.30
CA HIS A 9 -7.33 26.36 14.46
C HIS A 9 -7.97 26.39 13.08
N ALA A 10 -8.15 27.60 12.55
CA ALA A 10 -8.54 27.84 11.18
C ALA A 10 -7.38 28.50 10.45
N PHE A 11 -7.01 27.95 9.30
CA PHE A 11 -5.90 28.45 8.47
C PHE A 11 -6.46 29.05 7.20
N SER A 12 -6.19 30.34 6.96
CA SER A 12 -6.42 30.95 5.66
C SER A 12 -5.12 30.96 4.85
N ALA A 13 -5.18 30.39 3.66
CA ALA A 13 -4.06 30.36 2.73
C ALA A 13 -4.56 30.63 1.32
N LYS A 14 -3.73 31.33 0.54
CA LYS A 14 -4.01 31.59 -0.88
C LYS A 14 -3.92 30.33 -1.74
N SER A 15 -3.02 29.43 -1.37
CA SER A 15 -2.86 28.12 -1.98
C SER A 15 -2.70 27.07 -0.89
N VAL A 16 -3.29 25.90 -1.08
CA VAL A 16 -3.22 24.75 -0.16
C VAL A 16 -2.68 23.55 -0.92
N VAL A 17 -1.76 22.79 -0.33
CA VAL A 17 -1.23 21.55 -0.91
C VAL A 17 -1.61 20.37 -0.03
N LEU A 18 -2.33 19.41 -0.60
CA LEU A 18 -2.64 18.13 0.04
C LEU A 18 -1.52 17.13 -0.22
N ALA A 19 -0.97 16.58 0.85
CA ALA A 19 0.07 15.55 0.82
C ALA A 19 -0.17 14.51 1.93
N THR A 20 -1.42 14.04 2.04
CA THR A 20 -1.95 13.32 3.22
C THR A 20 -1.79 11.81 3.16
N GLY A 21 -1.16 11.26 2.12
CA GLY A 21 -1.02 9.82 1.93
C GLY A 21 -2.30 9.15 1.41
N GLY A 22 -2.36 7.82 1.56
CA GLY A 22 -3.37 6.97 0.96
C GLY A 22 -4.57 6.62 1.84
N ILE A 23 -5.30 5.59 1.43
CA ILE A 23 -6.55 5.10 2.05
C ILE A 23 -6.45 3.67 2.59
N THR A 24 -5.24 3.12 2.72
CA THR A 24 -5.06 1.68 2.96
C THR A 24 -5.64 1.22 4.30
N ARG A 25 -5.92 2.13 5.24
CA ARG A 25 -6.63 1.80 6.47
C ARG A 25 -8.09 1.45 6.27
N CYS A 26 -8.64 1.60 5.08
CA CYS A 26 -9.92 1.01 4.71
C CYS A 26 -9.88 -0.54 4.65
N TRP A 27 -8.72 -1.19 4.72
CA TRP A 27 -8.61 -2.66 4.80
C TRP A 27 -8.16 -3.12 6.19
N SER A 28 -8.63 -4.28 6.64
CA SER A 28 -8.21 -4.84 7.94
C SER A 28 -6.77 -5.33 7.92
N VAL A 29 -6.25 -5.79 6.76
CA VAL A 29 -4.84 -6.13 6.54
C VAL A 29 -4.20 -5.14 5.57
N CYS A 30 -3.42 -4.20 6.11
CA CYS A 30 -2.75 -3.15 5.35
C CYS A 30 -1.33 -2.89 5.85
N SER A 31 -0.47 -2.39 4.97
CA SER A 31 0.89 -1.96 5.35
C SER A 31 0.97 -0.46 5.71
N GLY A 32 -0.11 0.30 5.47
CA GLY A 32 -0.15 1.73 5.76
C GLY A 32 -0.11 2.01 7.27
N SER A 33 0.40 3.18 7.62
CA SER A 33 0.35 3.66 9.00
C SER A 33 -1.09 3.89 9.45
N TRP A 34 -1.31 4.10 10.76
CA TRP A 34 -2.63 4.35 11.34
C TRP A 34 -3.32 5.60 10.78
N GLU A 35 -2.54 6.52 10.20
CA GLU A 35 -3.03 7.77 9.61
C GLU A 35 -3.46 7.67 8.14
N TYR A 36 -3.40 6.49 7.51
CA TYR A 36 -3.75 6.31 6.08
C TYR A 36 -5.27 6.15 5.88
N THR A 37 -6.04 7.09 6.42
CA THR A 37 -7.50 7.04 6.54
C THR A 37 -8.23 7.75 5.39
N GLY A 38 -7.51 8.32 4.43
CA GLY A 38 -8.10 8.97 3.27
C GLY A 38 -8.65 10.38 3.51
N ASP A 39 -8.32 11.02 4.64
CA ASP A 39 -8.85 12.34 5.03
C ASP A 39 -8.67 13.41 3.94
N GLY A 40 -7.50 13.49 3.30
CA GLY A 40 -7.26 14.45 2.24
C GLY A 40 -8.05 14.18 0.96
N HIS A 41 -8.40 12.92 0.67
CA HIS A 41 -9.28 12.59 -0.45
C HIS A 41 -10.69 13.09 -0.17
N ALA A 42 -11.20 12.85 1.04
CA ALA A 42 -12.51 13.34 1.46
C ALA A 42 -12.57 14.88 1.47
N LEU A 43 -11.55 15.54 2.03
CA LEU A 43 -11.44 17.01 2.04
C LEU A 43 -11.44 17.60 0.63
N ALA A 44 -10.68 17.01 -0.30
CA ALA A 44 -10.66 17.46 -1.68
C ALA A 44 -12.04 17.31 -2.33
N LEU A 45 -12.69 16.14 -2.16
CA LEU A 45 -14.02 15.87 -2.69
C LEU A 45 -15.07 16.84 -2.13
N TRP A 46 -15.05 17.10 -0.83
CA TRP A 46 -15.96 18.06 -0.18
C TRP A 46 -15.72 19.51 -0.64
N ALA A 47 -14.48 19.85 -0.99
CA ALA A 47 -14.16 21.15 -1.61
C ALA A 47 -14.59 21.25 -3.08
N GLY A 48 -15.09 20.16 -3.68
CA GLY A 48 -15.52 20.11 -5.09
C GLY A 48 -14.44 19.64 -6.06
N ALA A 49 -13.31 19.11 -5.56
CA ALA A 49 -12.32 18.47 -6.41
C ALA A 49 -12.81 17.10 -6.88
N GLU A 50 -12.35 16.68 -8.05
CA GLU A 50 -12.68 15.35 -8.59
C GLU A 50 -11.65 14.31 -8.14
N LEU A 51 -12.13 13.09 -7.89
CA LEU A 51 -11.27 11.92 -7.68
C LEU A 51 -11.35 11.01 -8.91
N ARG A 52 -10.27 10.29 -9.20
CA ARG A 52 -10.23 9.29 -10.27
C ARG A 52 -9.57 8.02 -9.79
N ASP A 53 -9.92 6.89 -10.40
CA ASP A 53 -9.20 5.62 -10.30
C ASP A 53 -9.16 5.05 -8.86
N MET A 54 -10.10 5.43 -7.99
CA MET A 54 -10.14 5.02 -6.58
C MET A 54 -10.31 3.51 -6.39
N GLU A 55 -10.81 2.81 -7.40
CA GLU A 55 -10.89 1.35 -7.46
C GLU A 55 -9.52 0.67 -7.63
N PHE A 56 -8.50 1.40 -8.10
CA PHE A 56 -7.15 0.88 -8.33
C PHE A 56 -6.32 0.98 -7.06
N VAL A 57 -6.36 -0.10 -6.29
CA VAL A 57 -5.58 -0.31 -5.06
C VAL A 57 -4.62 -1.47 -5.26
N GLN A 58 -3.34 -1.23 -5.01
CA GLN A 58 -2.30 -2.24 -5.11
C GLN A 58 -2.20 -3.02 -3.80
N PHE A 59 -2.19 -4.34 -3.93
CA PHE A 59 -1.88 -5.26 -2.84
C PHE A 59 -0.44 -5.75 -3.00
N HIS A 60 0.33 -5.70 -1.92
CA HIS A 60 1.65 -6.31 -1.89
C HIS A 60 1.51 -7.80 -1.57
N PRO A 61 2.17 -8.71 -2.30
CA PRO A 61 1.99 -10.15 -2.12
C PRO A 61 2.56 -10.67 -0.79
N THR A 62 3.56 -9.99 -0.24
CA THR A 62 4.32 -10.45 0.92
C THR A 62 4.18 -9.50 2.11
N GLY A 63 2.97 -9.27 2.58
CA GLY A 63 2.75 -8.71 3.92
C GLY A 63 2.64 -9.83 4.94
N MET A 64 3.18 -9.63 6.15
CA MET A 64 3.12 -10.65 7.21
C MET A 64 1.67 -11.01 7.52
N VAL A 65 1.37 -12.31 7.62
CA VAL A 65 0.08 -12.80 8.09
C VAL A 65 0.14 -13.22 9.56
N TRP A 66 1.30 -13.74 9.97
CA TRP A 66 1.56 -14.20 11.32
C TRP A 66 2.97 -13.80 11.77
N PRO A 67 3.18 -13.42 13.04
CA PRO A 67 2.21 -13.30 14.14
C PRO A 67 1.31 -12.05 14.06
N PRO A 68 0.21 -11.98 14.84
CA PRO A 68 -0.74 -10.88 14.81
C PRO A 68 -0.10 -9.51 15.11
N SER A 69 0.98 -9.49 15.90
CA SER A 69 1.72 -8.26 16.25
C SER A 69 2.34 -7.55 15.04
N VAL A 70 2.61 -8.29 13.97
CA VAL A 70 3.20 -7.75 12.74
C VAL A 70 2.30 -7.95 11.53
N ARG A 71 1.03 -8.35 11.71
CA ARG A 71 0.12 -8.59 10.59
C ARG A 71 -0.02 -7.34 9.72
N GLY A 72 0.16 -7.49 8.41
CA GLY A 72 0.18 -6.41 7.43
C GLY A 72 1.52 -5.68 7.31
N ILE A 73 2.49 -5.90 8.22
CA ILE A 73 3.83 -5.34 8.07
C ILE A 73 4.46 -5.91 6.80
N LEU A 74 5.01 -5.01 5.99
CA LEU A 74 5.58 -5.34 4.70
C LEU A 74 6.87 -6.15 4.84
N VAL A 75 6.93 -7.31 4.19
CA VAL A 75 8.20 -7.95 3.84
C VAL A 75 8.65 -7.40 2.49
N THR A 76 9.81 -6.74 2.46
CA THR A 76 10.30 -6.08 1.24
C THR A 76 10.42 -7.04 0.06
N GLU A 77 10.11 -6.56 -1.13
CA GLU A 77 10.34 -7.28 -2.40
C GLU A 77 11.81 -7.68 -2.59
N GLY A 78 12.73 -6.94 -1.95
CA GLY A 78 14.15 -7.31 -1.90
C GLY A 78 14.41 -8.70 -1.32
N VAL A 79 13.54 -9.25 -0.47
CA VAL A 79 13.67 -10.64 0.01
C VAL A 79 13.51 -11.62 -1.15
N ARG A 80 12.51 -11.45 -2.00
CA ARG A 80 12.33 -12.28 -3.21
C ARG A 80 13.48 -12.08 -4.20
N GLY A 81 13.93 -10.84 -4.38
CA GLY A 81 15.08 -10.51 -5.24
C GLY A 81 16.42 -11.09 -4.78
N GLU A 82 16.59 -11.29 -3.47
CA GLU A 82 17.76 -11.94 -2.86
C GLU A 82 17.60 -13.46 -2.74
N GLY A 83 16.60 -14.04 -3.42
CA GLY A 83 16.40 -15.48 -3.53
C GLY A 83 15.29 -16.07 -2.65
N GLY A 84 14.50 -15.26 -1.97
CA GLY A 84 13.36 -15.72 -1.17
C GLY A 84 12.38 -16.56 -2.00
N ARG A 85 12.06 -17.76 -1.51
CA ARG A 85 11.22 -18.75 -2.18
C ARG A 85 9.81 -18.72 -1.59
N LEU A 86 8.80 -18.75 -2.44
CA LEU A 86 7.42 -18.91 -1.99
C LEU A 86 7.05 -20.39 -2.00
N THR A 87 6.67 -20.91 -0.84
CA THR A 87 6.23 -22.30 -0.69
C THR A 87 4.85 -22.41 -0.05
N ASN A 88 4.14 -23.47 -0.37
CA ASN A 88 2.82 -23.79 0.18
C ASN A 88 2.96 -24.74 1.39
N SER A 89 1.84 -25.17 1.99
CA SER A 89 1.85 -26.09 3.16
C SER A 89 2.46 -27.46 2.86
N ASP A 90 2.48 -27.87 1.60
CA ASP A 90 3.02 -29.15 1.16
C ASP A 90 4.55 -29.07 0.92
N GLY A 91 5.13 -27.87 1.09
CA GLY A 91 6.54 -27.59 0.80
C GLY A 91 6.84 -27.38 -0.69
N SER A 92 5.82 -27.30 -1.55
CA SER A 92 6.00 -27.05 -2.98
C SER A 92 6.34 -25.58 -3.23
N ARG A 93 7.35 -25.32 -4.07
CA ARG A 93 7.67 -23.99 -4.59
C ARG A 93 6.69 -23.66 -5.72
N PHE A 94 5.48 -23.27 -5.35
CA PHE A 94 4.32 -23.29 -6.25
C PHE A 94 4.34 -22.26 -7.38
N MET A 95 5.13 -21.19 -7.30
CA MET A 95 5.06 -20.10 -8.30
C MET A 95 5.36 -20.52 -9.74
N PHE A 96 6.02 -21.66 -9.97
CA PHE A 96 6.24 -22.23 -11.31
C PHE A 96 4.94 -22.67 -11.98
N ASP A 97 3.91 -23.01 -11.21
CA ASP A 97 2.60 -23.42 -11.73
C ASP A 97 1.73 -22.22 -12.15
N TYR A 98 2.17 -21.00 -11.83
CA TYR A 98 1.40 -19.76 -11.98
C TYR A 98 2.00 -18.75 -12.95
N VAL A 99 2.98 -19.15 -13.78
CA VAL A 99 3.59 -18.27 -14.78
C VAL A 99 2.63 -18.06 -15.96
N PRO A 100 2.09 -16.85 -16.17
CA PRO A 100 1.21 -16.60 -17.32
C PRO A 100 1.99 -16.68 -18.63
N GLU A 101 1.33 -17.12 -19.71
CA GLU A 101 1.96 -17.31 -21.03
C GLU A 101 2.72 -16.08 -21.53
N MET A 102 2.17 -14.87 -21.32
CA MET A 102 2.80 -13.60 -21.67
C MET A 102 4.15 -13.35 -20.97
N PHE A 103 4.44 -14.05 -19.88
CA PHE A 103 5.66 -13.90 -19.08
C PHE A 103 6.60 -15.11 -19.16
N ALA A 104 6.23 -16.17 -19.88
CA ALA A 104 7.01 -17.42 -19.96
C ALA A 104 8.43 -17.21 -20.53
N GLY A 105 8.61 -16.25 -21.44
CA GLY A 105 9.92 -15.90 -22.00
C GLY A 105 10.86 -15.17 -21.02
N ASP A 106 10.31 -14.56 -19.97
CA ASP A 106 11.07 -13.73 -19.03
C ASP A 106 11.40 -14.46 -17.72
N HIS A 107 10.72 -15.58 -17.42
CA HIS A 107 10.81 -16.29 -16.14
C HIS A 107 11.27 -17.73 -16.32
N ALA A 108 11.97 -18.24 -15.32
CA ALA A 108 12.53 -19.58 -15.31
C ALA A 108 11.44 -20.65 -15.31
N ASP A 109 11.65 -21.72 -16.08
CA ASP A 109 10.73 -22.88 -16.13
C ASP A 109 11.09 -23.94 -15.08
N THR A 110 12.31 -23.91 -14.55
CA THR A 110 12.79 -24.89 -13.56
C THR A 110 13.42 -24.22 -12.33
N ILE A 111 13.44 -24.96 -11.22
CA ILE A 111 14.04 -24.52 -9.97
C ILE A 111 15.54 -24.25 -10.14
N GLU A 112 16.23 -25.07 -10.92
CA GLU A 112 17.67 -24.95 -11.18
C GLU A 112 17.99 -23.67 -11.93
N GLU A 113 17.21 -23.32 -12.96
CA GLU A 113 17.38 -22.05 -13.70
C GLU A 113 17.14 -20.85 -12.78
N ALA A 114 16.09 -20.90 -11.95
CA ALA A 114 15.78 -19.84 -11.00
C ALA A 114 16.89 -19.67 -9.93
N ASP A 115 17.43 -20.78 -9.41
CA ASP A 115 18.52 -20.76 -8.43
C ASP A 115 19.82 -20.24 -9.05
N GLN A 116 20.12 -20.60 -10.31
CA GLN A 116 21.25 -20.04 -11.06
C GLN A 116 21.13 -18.51 -11.21
N TRP A 117 19.94 -18.02 -11.55
CA TRP A 117 19.70 -16.57 -11.67
C TRP A 117 20.04 -15.84 -10.36
N VAL A 118 19.59 -16.39 -9.23
CA VAL A 118 19.84 -15.83 -7.91
C VAL A 118 21.34 -15.80 -7.61
N GLU A 119 22.07 -16.88 -7.91
CA GLU A 119 23.52 -16.92 -7.72
C GLU A 119 24.25 -15.84 -8.55
N GLU A 120 23.86 -15.68 -9.81
CA GLU A 120 24.44 -14.67 -10.71
C GLU A 120 24.20 -13.24 -10.20
N VAL A 121 22.95 -12.89 -9.92
CA VAL A 121 22.58 -11.53 -9.52
C VAL A 121 23.16 -11.16 -8.16
N VAL A 122 23.14 -12.08 -7.20
CA VAL A 122 23.66 -11.80 -5.85
C VAL A 122 25.18 -11.71 -5.84
N SER A 123 25.86 -12.47 -6.70
CA SER A 123 27.32 -12.32 -6.90
C SER A 123 27.70 -11.07 -7.70
N GLY A 124 26.73 -10.25 -8.11
CA GLY A 124 26.94 -9.01 -8.85
C GLY A 124 27.23 -9.23 -10.34
N LYS A 125 26.97 -10.42 -10.86
CA LYS A 125 27.07 -10.73 -12.29
C LYS A 125 25.80 -10.29 -12.99
N LEU A 126 25.91 -10.03 -14.30
CA LEU A 126 24.74 -9.87 -15.15
C LEU A 126 24.05 -11.23 -15.29
N ALA A 127 22.73 -11.24 -15.15
CA ALA A 127 21.94 -12.45 -15.32
C ALA A 127 22.04 -12.97 -16.76
N THR A 128 22.29 -14.26 -16.91
CA THR A 128 22.38 -14.98 -18.19
C THR A 128 21.19 -15.90 -18.44
N VAL A 129 20.43 -16.20 -17.38
CA VAL A 129 19.22 -17.02 -17.40
C VAL A 129 17.99 -16.19 -17.03
N ARG A 130 16.79 -16.78 -17.13
CA ARG A 130 15.54 -16.09 -16.79
C ARG A 130 15.35 -16.00 -15.28
N ARG A 131 14.58 -14.99 -14.85
CA ARG A 131 14.40 -14.70 -13.42
C ARG A 131 13.41 -15.65 -12.74
N PRO A 132 13.50 -15.86 -11.42
CA PRO A 132 12.54 -16.67 -10.69
C PRO A 132 11.10 -16.20 -10.85
N PRO A 133 10.10 -17.11 -10.93
CA PRO A 133 8.68 -16.76 -10.94
C PRO A 133 8.22 -15.93 -9.73
N GLU A 134 8.92 -15.98 -8.59
CA GLU A 134 8.65 -15.09 -7.44
C GLU A 134 8.84 -13.59 -7.77
N LEU A 135 9.52 -13.26 -8.87
CA LEU A 135 9.71 -11.89 -9.37
C LEU A 135 8.68 -11.46 -10.42
N LEU A 136 7.60 -12.23 -10.60
CA LEU A 136 6.42 -11.80 -11.33
C LEU A 136 5.79 -10.54 -10.72
N THR A 137 4.89 -9.90 -11.47
CA THR A 137 4.17 -8.72 -11.00
C THR A 137 3.37 -9.03 -9.73
N ARG A 138 3.22 -8.02 -8.86
CA ARG A 138 2.59 -8.16 -7.55
C ARG A 138 1.21 -8.79 -7.60
N ASP A 139 0.43 -8.45 -8.63
CA ASP A 139 -0.92 -8.98 -8.83
C ASP A 139 -0.92 -10.47 -9.17
N VAL A 140 0.04 -10.96 -9.95
CA VAL A 140 0.18 -12.39 -10.29
C VAL A 140 0.57 -13.19 -9.05
N VAL A 141 1.61 -12.75 -8.32
CA VAL A 141 2.05 -13.42 -7.10
C VAL A 141 0.94 -13.44 -6.04
N ALA A 142 0.23 -12.32 -5.87
CA ALA A 142 -0.83 -12.22 -4.87
C ALA A 142 -2.05 -13.09 -5.20
N LYS A 143 -2.40 -13.24 -6.50
CA LYS A 143 -3.44 -14.19 -6.95
C LYS A 143 -3.02 -15.63 -6.72
N ALA A 144 -1.78 -15.99 -7.07
CA ALA A 144 -1.24 -17.34 -6.84
C ALA A 144 -1.31 -17.75 -5.36
N ILE A 145 -0.90 -16.87 -4.43
CA ILE A 145 -1.03 -17.13 -2.98
C ILE A 145 -2.50 -17.37 -2.59
N ASN A 146 -3.42 -16.55 -3.11
CA ASN A 146 -4.85 -16.70 -2.81
C ASN A 146 -5.43 -18.02 -3.37
N GLU A 147 -4.97 -18.46 -4.55
CA GLU A 147 -5.38 -19.73 -5.14
C GLU A 147 -4.87 -20.93 -4.34
N GLU A 148 -3.62 -20.91 -3.87
CA GLU A 148 -3.08 -21.92 -2.96
C GLU A 148 -3.90 -22.00 -1.65
N VAL A 149 -4.22 -20.85 -1.05
CA VAL A 149 -5.06 -20.79 0.16
C VAL A 149 -6.45 -21.38 -0.10
N LYS A 150 -7.11 -20.99 -1.20
CA LYS A 150 -8.43 -21.53 -1.56
C LYS A 150 -8.41 -23.03 -1.86
N ALA A 151 -7.29 -23.54 -2.37
CA ALA A 151 -7.10 -24.96 -2.63
C ALA A 151 -6.72 -25.76 -1.37
N GLY A 152 -6.67 -25.13 -0.19
CA GLY A 152 -6.33 -25.77 1.08
C GLY A 152 -4.84 -26.02 1.27
N ARG A 153 -3.98 -25.42 0.44
CA ARG A 153 -2.52 -25.53 0.50
C ARG A 153 -1.83 -24.29 1.09
N GLY A 154 -2.60 -23.38 1.68
CA GLY A 154 -2.06 -22.17 2.31
C GLY A 154 -1.30 -22.46 3.61
N SER A 155 -0.56 -21.47 4.11
CA SER A 155 0.03 -21.54 5.45
C SER A 155 -1.06 -21.64 6.54
N PRO A 156 -0.72 -22.10 7.77
CA PRO A 156 -1.69 -22.31 8.85
C PRO A 156 -2.58 -21.10 9.16
N HIS A 157 -2.05 -19.89 9.02
CA HIS A 157 -2.79 -18.64 9.32
C HIS A 157 -3.35 -17.95 8.06
N GLY A 158 -3.27 -18.61 6.91
CA GLY A 158 -3.61 -18.04 5.62
C GLY A 158 -2.40 -17.37 4.96
N GLY A 159 -2.28 -17.53 3.65
CA GLY A 159 -1.13 -17.07 2.88
C GLY A 159 -0.22 -18.22 2.45
N ALA A 160 1.06 -17.92 2.29
CA ALA A 160 2.13 -18.82 1.88
C ALA A 160 3.36 -18.60 2.77
N PHE A 161 4.32 -19.50 2.70
CA PHE A 161 5.62 -19.33 3.33
C PHE A 161 6.58 -18.59 2.39
N LEU A 162 7.30 -17.59 2.91
CA LEU A 162 8.43 -16.96 2.25
C LEU A 162 9.70 -17.33 3.00
N ASP A 163 10.53 -18.16 2.36
CA ASP A 163 11.75 -18.70 2.93
C ASP A 163 13.01 -18.16 2.23
N ILE A 164 13.90 -17.54 2.99
CA ILE A 164 15.22 -17.09 2.54
C ILE A 164 16.37 -17.76 3.33
N SER A 165 16.06 -18.62 4.30
CA SER A 165 17.03 -19.23 5.23
C SER A 165 18.17 -19.99 4.54
N HIS A 166 17.90 -20.58 3.38
CA HIS A 166 18.89 -21.28 2.54
C HIS A 166 20.07 -20.40 2.11
N ARG A 167 19.94 -19.06 2.18
CA ARG A 167 21.02 -18.10 1.89
C ARG A 167 22.08 -18.05 2.99
N GLY A 168 21.75 -18.53 4.19
CA GLY A 168 22.60 -18.44 5.36
C GLY A 168 22.56 -17.06 6.02
N GLU A 169 22.76 -17.05 7.35
CA GLU A 169 22.67 -15.86 8.19
C GLU A 169 23.61 -14.74 7.75
N GLU A 170 24.86 -15.04 7.40
CA GLU A 170 25.85 -14.04 6.97
C GLU A 170 25.38 -13.26 5.72
N ALA A 171 24.86 -13.97 4.71
CA ALA A 171 24.40 -13.34 3.48
C ALA A 171 23.15 -12.48 3.72
N ILE A 172 22.22 -12.96 4.54
CA ILE A 172 21.01 -12.24 4.93
C ILE A 172 21.39 -10.98 5.72
N MET A 173 22.28 -11.06 6.70
CA MET A 173 22.72 -9.92 7.49
C MET A 173 23.46 -8.88 6.66
N LYS A 174 24.19 -9.30 5.62
CA LYS A 174 24.88 -8.39 4.71
C LYS A 174 23.92 -7.61 3.80
N LYS A 175 22.84 -8.25 3.34
CA LYS A 175 21.94 -7.70 2.31
C LYS A 175 20.63 -7.13 2.85
N LEU A 176 20.11 -7.74 3.91
CA LEU A 176 18.80 -7.48 4.49
C LEU A 176 18.88 -7.25 6.02
N PRO A 177 19.87 -6.49 6.55
CA PRO A 177 20.06 -6.33 8.00
C PRO A 177 18.82 -5.75 8.70
N SER A 178 18.18 -4.77 8.06
CA SER A 178 16.98 -4.13 8.59
C SER A 178 15.79 -5.09 8.66
N MET A 179 15.60 -5.95 7.67
CA MET A 179 14.50 -6.93 7.68
C MET A 179 14.72 -8.00 8.73
N HIS A 180 15.94 -8.53 8.82
CA HIS A 180 16.27 -9.50 9.86
C HIS A 180 16.06 -8.91 11.26
N HIS A 181 16.59 -7.70 11.52
CA HIS A 181 16.37 -7.03 12.81
C HIS A 181 14.88 -6.76 13.07
N GLN A 182 14.16 -6.21 12.09
CA GLN A 182 12.74 -5.86 12.24
C GLN A 182 11.88 -7.06 12.63
N PHE A 183 11.99 -8.18 11.92
CA PHE A 183 11.15 -9.34 12.22
C PHE A 183 11.62 -10.12 13.45
N LYS A 184 12.93 -10.13 13.73
CA LYS A 184 13.44 -10.73 14.96
C LYS A 184 12.97 -9.99 16.20
N GLU A 185 13.00 -8.65 16.19
CA GLU A 185 12.58 -7.84 17.34
C GLU A 185 11.05 -7.73 17.47
N LEU A 186 10.32 -7.50 16.36
CA LEU A 186 8.88 -7.23 16.42
C LEU A 186 8.01 -8.49 16.39
N ALA A 187 8.51 -9.57 15.78
CA ALA A 187 7.76 -10.80 15.57
C ALA A 187 8.38 -12.03 16.24
N GLY A 188 9.62 -11.94 16.73
CA GLY A 188 10.37 -13.10 17.21
C GLY A 188 10.71 -14.09 16.09
N VAL A 189 10.62 -13.67 14.82
CA VAL A 189 10.86 -14.52 13.64
C VAL A 189 12.28 -14.29 13.15
N ASP A 190 13.12 -15.33 13.23
CA ASP A 190 14.49 -15.28 12.71
C ASP A 190 14.49 -15.76 11.25
N ILE A 191 14.41 -14.80 10.31
CA ILE A 191 14.33 -15.08 8.86
C ILE A 191 15.54 -15.84 8.29
N SER A 192 16.62 -15.97 9.06
CA SER A 192 17.78 -16.80 8.68
C SER A 192 17.61 -18.28 9.03
N LYS A 193 16.58 -18.63 9.80
CA LYS A 193 16.34 -19.98 10.34
C LYS A 193 14.97 -20.54 9.99
N GLU A 194 13.96 -19.68 9.87
CA GLU A 194 12.58 -20.09 9.67
C GLU A 194 11.87 -19.23 8.61
N PRO A 195 10.88 -19.79 7.90
CA PRO A 195 10.10 -19.05 6.91
C PRO A 195 9.13 -18.05 7.57
N MET A 196 8.82 -16.97 6.86
CA MET A 196 7.76 -16.05 7.23
C MET A 196 6.43 -16.50 6.63
N GLU A 197 5.32 -16.43 7.39
CA GLU A 197 3.98 -16.55 6.82
C GLU A 197 3.56 -15.20 6.22
N VAL A 198 3.38 -15.17 4.92
CA VAL A 198 3.11 -13.96 4.16
C VAL A 198 1.88 -14.11 3.27
N GLY A 199 1.22 -13.00 2.99
CA GLY A 199 0.06 -12.99 2.13
C GLY A 199 -0.29 -11.58 1.69
N PRO A 200 -1.30 -11.49 0.82
CA PRO A 200 -1.57 -10.22 0.18
C PRO A 200 -2.14 -9.18 1.14
N THR A 201 -1.62 -7.95 1.04
CA THR A 201 -1.88 -6.86 1.98
C THR A 201 -2.10 -5.55 1.23
N ALA A 202 -3.14 -4.78 1.58
CA ALA A 202 -3.41 -3.48 0.97
C ALA A 202 -2.24 -2.52 1.22
N HIS A 203 -1.67 -1.94 0.16
CA HIS A 203 -0.34 -1.33 0.24
C HIS A 203 -0.24 0.08 -0.32
N TYR A 204 -0.91 0.36 -1.45
CA TYR A 204 -0.82 1.68 -2.10
C TYR A 204 -2.11 1.94 -2.88
N VAL A 205 -2.61 3.18 -2.86
CA VAL A 205 -3.72 3.60 -3.73
C VAL A 205 -3.16 4.36 -4.94
N MET A 206 -3.54 3.95 -6.15
CA MET A 206 -3.15 4.65 -7.39
C MET A 206 -4.18 5.72 -7.77
N GLY A 207 -5.43 5.51 -7.37
CA GLY A 207 -6.46 6.52 -7.41
C GLY A 207 -6.16 7.68 -6.46
N GLY A 208 -6.86 8.78 -6.67
CA GLY A 208 -6.63 9.98 -5.88
C GLY A 208 -7.29 11.21 -6.48
N VAL A 209 -6.94 12.36 -5.90
CA VAL A 209 -7.35 13.69 -6.37
C VAL A 209 -6.80 13.92 -7.78
N ILE A 210 -7.66 14.33 -8.71
CA ILE A 210 -7.24 14.70 -10.06
C ILE A 210 -6.43 15.99 -9.99
N VAL A 211 -5.26 15.97 -10.64
CA VAL A 211 -4.36 17.12 -10.74
C VAL A 211 -3.89 17.33 -12.16
N ASP A 212 -3.55 18.58 -12.49
CA ASP A 212 -2.78 18.90 -13.69
C ASP A 212 -1.37 18.30 -13.61
N ALA A 213 -0.94 17.61 -14.67
CA ALA A 213 0.28 16.82 -14.66
C ALA A 213 1.56 17.65 -14.48
N GLU A 214 1.53 18.94 -14.85
CA GLU A 214 2.68 19.83 -14.69
C GLU A 214 2.65 20.57 -13.36
N SER A 215 1.55 21.28 -13.09
CA SER A 215 1.42 22.19 -11.97
C SER A 215 0.98 21.53 -10.66
N GLN A 216 0.34 20.36 -10.74
CA GLN A 216 -0.29 19.67 -9.62
C GLN A 216 -1.52 20.40 -9.02
N GLU A 217 -2.03 21.44 -9.69
CA GLU A 217 -3.28 22.10 -9.29
C GLU A 217 -4.45 21.15 -9.57
N THR A 218 -5.40 21.09 -8.64
CA THR A 218 -6.63 20.29 -8.77
C THR A 218 -7.66 21.01 -9.63
N THR A 219 -8.86 20.43 -9.79
CA THR A 219 -10.00 21.12 -10.42
C THR A 219 -10.53 22.31 -9.59
N VAL A 220 -10.12 22.41 -8.31
CA VAL A 220 -10.42 23.55 -7.44
C VAL A 220 -9.27 24.55 -7.48
N PRO A 221 -9.50 25.79 -7.95
CA PRO A 221 -8.43 26.79 -8.05
C PRO A 221 -7.75 27.08 -6.71
N GLY A 222 -6.42 27.06 -6.68
CA GLY A 222 -5.62 27.27 -5.47
C GLY A 222 -5.46 26.03 -4.58
N LEU A 223 -6.16 24.92 -4.88
CA LEU A 223 -5.94 23.63 -4.22
C LEU A 223 -5.02 22.77 -5.10
N PHE A 224 -3.98 22.23 -4.48
CA PHE A 224 -2.99 21.35 -5.09
C PHE A 224 -2.96 20.01 -4.36
N ALA A 225 -2.53 18.95 -5.02
CA ALA A 225 -2.30 17.65 -4.39
C ALA A 225 -1.04 16.99 -4.93
N CYS A 226 -0.32 16.24 -4.11
CA CYS A 226 0.89 15.53 -4.54
C CYS A 226 1.15 14.27 -3.70
N GLY A 227 1.89 13.32 -4.28
CA GLY A 227 2.13 12.02 -3.65
C GLY A 227 0.89 11.14 -3.71
N GLU A 228 0.77 10.19 -2.77
CA GLU A 228 -0.26 9.14 -2.80
C GLU A 228 -1.71 9.65 -2.68
N VAL A 229 -1.93 10.90 -2.29
CA VAL A 229 -3.29 11.50 -2.31
C VAL A 229 -3.73 11.91 -3.73
N ALA A 230 -2.79 12.05 -4.66
CA ALA A 230 -3.07 12.49 -6.04
C ALA A 230 -3.08 11.32 -7.02
N SER A 231 -3.89 11.43 -8.07
CA SER A 231 -3.95 10.47 -9.19
C SER A 231 -3.18 10.97 -10.42
N GLY A 232 -2.68 10.04 -11.24
CA GLY A 232 -2.15 10.35 -12.58
C GLY A 232 -1.02 9.45 -13.02
N LEU A 233 0.12 9.48 -12.32
CA LEU A 233 1.37 8.86 -12.77
C LEU A 233 1.26 7.33 -12.94
N HIS A 234 0.54 6.67 -12.04
CA HIS A 234 0.67 5.21 -11.83
C HIS A 234 -0.35 4.38 -12.61
N GLY A 235 -1.37 5.01 -13.20
CA GLY A 235 -2.49 4.32 -13.86
C GLY A 235 -3.08 3.23 -12.96
N ALA A 236 -3.33 2.05 -13.53
CA ALA A 236 -3.93 0.93 -12.81
C ALA A 236 -2.96 0.14 -11.90
N ASN A 237 -1.64 0.34 -12.03
CA ASN A 237 -0.65 -0.46 -11.29
C ASN A 237 0.69 0.27 -11.15
N ARG A 238 1.03 0.66 -9.92
CA ARG A 238 2.28 1.34 -9.60
C ARG A 238 3.49 0.40 -9.68
N LEU A 239 4.54 0.79 -10.43
CA LEU A 239 5.83 0.10 -10.36
C LEU A 239 6.49 0.25 -8.98
N GLY A 240 7.09 -0.83 -8.47
CA GLY A 240 7.84 -0.82 -7.22
C GLY A 240 8.99 0.21 -7.24
N GLY A 241 9.13 0.99 -6.17
CA GLY A 241 10.15 2.04 -6.05
C GLY A 241 9.74 3.42 -6.58
N ASN A 242 8.72 3.52 -7.43
CA ASN A 242 8.32 4.82 -8.00
C ASN A 242 7.63 5.76 -7.02
N SER A 243 7.00 5.27 -5.94
CA SER A 243 6.27 6.14 -5.00
C SER A 243 7.17 7.16 -4.32
N LEU A 244 8.39 6.77 -3.91
CA LEU A 244 9.31 7.70 -3.26
C LEU A 244 9.80 8.79 -4.22
N SER A 245 10.03 8.43 -5.48
CA SER A 245 10.38 9.39 -6.52
C SER A 245 9.22 10.34 -6.81
N ASP A 246 7.99 9.83 -6.86
CA ASP A 246 6.76 10.62 -6.99
C ASP A 246 6.68 11.69 -5.88
N LEU A 247 6.83 11.32 -4.61
CA LEU A 247 6.81 12.27 -3.48
C LEU A 247 7.77 13.46 -3.69
N ILE A 248 9.01 13.18 -4.09
CA ILE A 248 10.05 14.21 -4.22
C ILE A 248 9.80 15.07 -5.47
N VAL A 249 9.43 14.45 -6.58
CA VAL A 249 9.24 15.16 -7.87
C VAL A 249 7.98 16.02 -7.81
N PHE A 250 6.84 15.42 -7.47
CA PHE A 250 5.56 16.11 -7.50
C PHE A 250 5.31 16.96 -6.27
N GLY A 251 5.88 16.60 -5.10
CA GLY A 251 5.90 17.50 -3.95
C GLY A 251 6.64 18.81 -4.24
N LYS A 252 7.80 18.73 -4.93
CA LYS A 252 8.50 19.93 -5.39
C LYS A 252 7.66 20.74 -6.37
N ARG A 253 7.06 20.09 -7.38
CA ARG A 253 6.22 20.78 -8.38
C ARG A 253 5.03 21.47 -7.73
N ALA A 254 4.25 20.76 -6.91
CA ALA A 254 3.11 21.32 -6.20
C ALA A 254 3.52 22.53 -5.36
N GLY A 255 4.62 22.45 -4.61
CA GLY A 255 5.13 23.58 -3.83
C GLY A 255 5.51 24.80 -4.69
N GLU A 256 6.26 24.60 -5.78
CA GLU A 256 6.69 25.69 -6.66
C GLU A 256 5.52 26.35 -7.39
N TYR A 257 4.56 25.56 -7.88
CA TYR A 257 3.39 26.08 -8.58
C TYR A 257 2.37 26.70 -7.62
N ALA A 258 2.14 26.11 -6.44
CA ALA A 258 1.30 26.71 -5.41
C ALA A 258 1.83 28.09 -4.97
N ALA A 259 3.16 28.22 -4.81
CA ALA A 259 3.80 29.49 -4.46
C ALA A 259 3.70 30.55 -5.58
N LYS A 260 3.79 30.14 -6.85
CA LYS A 260 3.55 31.02 -8.00
C LYS A 260 2.09 31.46 -8.04
N ARG A 261 1.16 30.51 -7.94
CA ARG A 261 -0.30 30.73 -7.96
C ARG A 261 -0.75 31.67 -6.85
N ALA A 262 -0.18 31.56 -5.66
CA ALA A 262 -0.49 32.42 -4.52
C ALA A 262 -0.21 33.92 -4.77
N LYS A 263 0.63 34.28 -5.75
CA LYS A 263 0.88 35.69 -6.10
C LYS A 263 -0.32 36.33 -6.80
N ASP A 264 -1.09 35.52 -7.52
CA ASP A 264 -2.22 35.97 -8.35
C ASP A 264 -3.56 35.84 -7.61
N LEU A 265 -3.56 35.21 -6.44
CA LEU A 265 -4.76 35.00 -5.63
C LEU A 265 -4.87 36.04 -4.50
N ALA A 266 -6.11 36.47 -4.26
CA ALA A 266 -6.44 37.24 -3.06
C ALA A 266 -6.37 36.33 -1.82
N GLN A 267 -6.07 36.91 -0.66
CA GLN A 267 -6.15 36.17 0.60
C GLN A 267 -7.62 35.84 0.90
N PRO A 268 -7.99 34.56 1.08
CA PRO A 268 -9.35 34.21 1.48
C PRO A 268 -9.66 34.72 2.89
N SER A 269 -10.90 35.16 3.14
CA SER A 269 -11.39 35.37 4.50
C SER A 269 -11.85 34.05 5.09
N ILE A 270 -11.68 33.87 6.39
CA ILE A 270 -12.29 32.75 7.12
C ILE A 270 -13.74 33.12 7.41
N ASP A 271 -14.65 32.19 7.14
CA ASP A 271 -16.06 32.30 7.51
C ASP A 271 -16.28 31.61 8.86
N ASP A 272 -16.49 32.41 9.91
CA ASP A 272 -16.68 31.90 11.27
C ASP A 272 -17.87 30.93 11.35
N ALA A 273 -18.92 31.11 10.55
CA ALA A 273 -20.06 30.19 10.55
C ALA A 273 -19.67 28.80 9.99
N GLN A 274 -18.78 28.75 9.00
CA GLN A 274 -18.25 27.47 8.50
C GLN A 274 -17.35 26.78 9.53
N VAL A 275 -16.56 27.57 10.26
CA VAL A 275 -15.70 27.06 11.35
C VAL A 275 -16.57 26.47 12.46
N ASP A 276 -17.59 27.19 12.90
CA ASP A 276 -18.50 26.73 13.96
C ASP A 276 -19.25 25.45 13.57
N LEU A 277 -19.68 25.35 12.31
CA LEU A 277 -20.31 24.14 11.77
C LEU A 277 -19.34 22.95 11.78
N ALA A 278 -18.10 23.14 11.31
CA ALA A 278 -17.09 22.09 11.30
C ALA A 278 -16.71 21.61 12.71
N ILE A 279 -16.67 22.53 13.69
CA ILE A 279 -16.46 22.19 15.11
C ILE A 279 -17.63 21.37 15.63
N THR A 280 -18.86 21.79 15.34
CA THR A 280 -20.08 21.07 15.74
C THR A 280 -20.08 19.64 15.20
N ASP A 281 -19.82 19.47 13.90
CA ASP A 281 -19.78 18.15 13.25
C ASP A 281 -18.68 17.25 13.83
N MET A 282 -17.50 17.82 14.12
CA MET A 282 -16.39 17.08 14.71
C MET A 282 -16.69 16.60 16.15
N LEU A 283 -17.40 17.41 16.94
CA LEU A 283 -17.71 17.10 18.34
C LEU A 283 -18.98 16.24 18.50
N ALA A 284 -19.89 16.24 17.51
CA ALA A 284 -21.14 15.50 17.57
C ALA A 284 -21.02 14.02 17.98
N PRO A 285 -19.99 13.24 17.54
CA PRO A 285 -19.82 11.86 17.99
C PRO A 285 -19.48 11.69 19.48
N LEU A 286 -18.94 12.74 20.13
CA LEU A 286 -18.56 12.77 21.54
C LEU A 286 -19.71 13.22 22.45
N GLU A 287 -20.66 13.98 21.92
CA GLU A 287 -21.76 14.58 22.67
C GLU A 287 -23.05 13.74 22.67
N ARG A 288 -23.10 12.68 21.85
CA ARG A 288 -24.28 11.81 21.73
C ARG A 288 -24.31 10.72 22.80
N ASP A 289 -25.51 10.45 23.34
CA ASP A 289 -25.75 9.40 24.34
C ASP A 289 -26.05 8.01 23.74
N GLY A 290 -26.10 7.89 22.41
CA GLY A 290 -26.46 6.64 21.73
C GLY A 290 -26.12 6.60 20.24
N GLY A 291 -26.59 5.54 19.57
CA GLY A 291 -26.26 5.25 18.17
C GLY A 291 -25.14 4.23 18.04
N GLU A 292 -24.71 3.99 16.80
CA GLU A 292 -23.68 3.02 16.49
C GLU A 292 -22.29 3.47 16.95
N ASN A 293 -21.49 2.50 17.42
CA ASN A 293 -20.12 2.76 17.88
C ASN A 293 -19.21 3.04 16.65
N PRO A 294 -18.52 4.19 16.57
CA PRO A 294 -17.70 4.52 15.39
C PRO A 294 -16.56 3.56 15.15
N GLY A 295 -15.95 3.04 16.22
CA GLY A 295 -14.89 2.03 16.12
C GLY A 295 -15.42 0.74 15.51
N ARG A 296 -16.64 0.32 15.88
CA ARG A 296 -17.29 -0.84 15.26
C ARG A 296 -17.61 -0.63 13.80
N ILE A 297 -18.16 0.53 13.43
CA ILE A 297 -18.42 0.86 12.01
C ILE A 297 -17.11 0.81 11.23
N TYR A 298 -16.04 1.38 11.79
CA TYR A 298 -14.72 1.37 11.16
C TYR A 298 -14.16 -0.05 10.97
N ASP A 299 -14.26 -0.91 11.98
CA ASP A 299 -13.79 -2.30 11.87
C ASP A 299 -14.66 -3.13 10.90
N GLU A 300 -15.99 -2.97 10.96
CA GLU A 300 -16.94 -3.65 10.06
C GLU A 300 -16.71 -3.22 8.59
N MET A 301 -16.46 -1.93 8.34
CA MET A 301 -16.05 -1.42 7.01
C MET A 301 -14.74 -2.09 6.57
N ARG A 302 -13.74 -2.16 7.45
CA ARG A 302 -12.42 -2.72 7.10
C ARG A 302 -12.45 -4.20 6.76
N ASP A 303 -13.26 -4.96 7.49
CA ASP A 303 -13.46 -6.37 7.22
C ASP A 303 -14.27 -6.59 5.95
N MET A 304 -15.28 -5.76 5.69
CA MET A 304 -16.02 -5.78 4.41
C MET A 304 -15.08 -5.51 3.23
N MET A 305 -14.26 -4.46 3.30
CA MET A 305 -13.29 -4.11 2.25
C MET A 305 -12.26 -5.23 2.04
N GLN A 306 -11.79 -5.86 3.12
CA GLN A 306 -10.86 -6.99 3.04
C GLN A 306 -11.48 -8.21 2.37
N ALA A 307 -12.75 -8.51 2.67
CA ALA A 307 -13.45 -9.67 2.15
C ALA A 307 -13.92 -9.49 0.71
N LYS A 308 -14.47 -8.32 0.38
CA LYS A 308 -15.22 -8.10 -0.88
C LYS A 308 -14.50 -7.20 -1.88
N VAL A 309 -13.62 -6.31 -1.41
CA VAL A 309 -12.90 -5.33 -2.24
C VAL A 309 -11.38 -5.60 -2.18
N GLY A 310 -11.03 -6.88 -2.17
CA GLY A 310 -9.65 -7.37 -2.18
C GLY A 310 -9.03 -7.42 -3.58
N ILE A 311 -8.14 -8.39 -3.78
CA ILE A 311 -7.42 -8.60 -5.06
C ILE A 311 -8.31 -9.19 -6.14
N ILE A 312 -9.08 -10.21 -5.76
CA ILE A 312 -10.04 -10.85 -6.64
C ILE A 312 -11.39 -10.30 -6.23
N ARG A 313 -12.13 -9.81 -7.23
CA ARG A 313 -13.41 -9.16 -7.03
C ARG A 313 -14.41 -9.79 -7.97
N THR A 314 -15.57 -10.17 -7.46
CA THR A 314 -16.70 -10.60 -8.27
C THR A 314 -17.78 -9.54 -8.29
N LYS A 315 -18.63 -9.54 -9.31
CA LYS A 315 -19.75 -8.59 -9.40
C LYS A 315 -20.63 -8.62 -8.14
N ASN A 316 -21.03 -9.82 -7.70
CA ASN A 316 -21.91 -9.98 -6.56
C ASN A 316 -21.29 -9.43 -5.26
N GLU A 317 -20.01 -9.73 -5.00
CA GLU A 317 -19.31 -9.21 -3.81
C GLU A 317 -19.22 -7.68 -3.81
N LEU A 318 -19.00 -7.07 -4.98
CA LEU A 318 -18.98 -5.61 -5.13
C LEU A 318 -20.37 -4.99 -4.96
N GLU A 319 -21.43 -5.63 -5.49
CA GLU A 319 -22.81 -5.17 -5.30
C GLU A 319 -23.24 -5.25 -3.84
N GLU A 320 -22.78 -6.25 -3.08
CA GLU A 320 -23.04 -6.34 -1.64
C GLU A 320 -22.17 -5.40 -0.78
N ALA A 321 -21.12 -4.82 -1.34
CA ALA A 321 -20.23 -3.87 -0.65
C ALA A 321 -20.73 -2.42 -0.75
N LEU A 322 -21.55 -2.11 -1.76
CA LEU A 322 -22.16 -0.79 -2.00
C LEU A 322 -23.43 -0.60 -1.17
#